data_AF-A0A8S3I316-F1
#
_entry.id   AF-A0A8S3I316-F1
#
_cell.length_a   1.000
_cell.length_b   1.000
_cell.length_c   1.000
_cell.angle_alpha   90.00
_cell.angle_beta   90.00
_cell.angle_gamma   90.00
#
_symmetry.space_group_name_H-M   'P 1'
#
loop_
_entity.id
_entity.type
_entity.pdbx_description
1 polymer ?
#
loop_
_entity_poly.entity_id
_entity_poly.type
_entity_poly.pdbx_seq_one_letter_code
_entity_poly.pdbx_strand_id
1 'polypeptide(L)'
;YVRFIDELSVDEKFLEEYAKWSLELFSQPDYLYGKPRDNFPCEITKDTNVPTSVHALRPSDIKCVGAIGDSLTAGLGAHATTPVGLVVENRGLSWSVGGDHTYSKVLSIPNVLRQYNPDLKGFSTKFSVIFLNGQNATNNGLNVAKSGDRSNHMPDQAEILMSRIKDEKLCDWNNDWKIITFFVGGNDLCSFCEDKNVSKHTPEQYVSYVRDTLDKLYNATIPRTLVNLILVLDVRSVQSLNSGGFVCETLHKRTCPCAAFPTPEEARILDDYVPQYH
;
A
#
# COMPACT_ATOMS: atom_id res chain seq x y z
N TYR A 1 14.16 14.26 4.05
CA TYR A 1 12.84 14.52 3.43
C TYR A 1 12.18 15.79 3.96
N VAL A 2 12.09 16.09 5.26
CA VAL A 2 11.56 17.41 5.73
C VAL A 2 12.36 18.58 5.16
N ARG A 3 13.69 18.53 5.29
CA ARG A 3 14.60 19.46 4.61
C ARG A 3 14.38 19.56 3.09
N PHE A 4 13.90 18.49 2.46
CA PHE A 4 13.56 18.52 1.03
C PHE A 4 12.32 19.37 0.75
N ILE A 5 11.27 19.15 1.54
CA ILE A 5 10.00 19.86 1.39
C ILE A 5 10.18 21.34 1.73
N ASP A 6 11.00 21.65 2.73
CA ASP A 6 11.38 23.03 3.06
C ASP A 6 12.14 23.69 1.90
N GLU A 7 13.10 22.97 1.29
CA GLU A 7 13.85 23.44 0.11
C GLU A 7 12.93 23.69 -1.11
N LEU A 8 11.91 22.85 -1.34
CA LEU A 8 10.94 23.05 -2.42
C LEU A 8 10.01 24.25 -2.17
N SER A 9 9.66 24.52 -0.91
CA SER A 9 8.71 25.58 -0.57
C SER A 9 9.21 27.00 -0.85
N VAL A 10 10.50 27.16 -1.14
CA VAL A 10 11.16 28.45 -1.43
C VAL A 10 11.76 28.51 -2.85
N ASP A 11 11.58 27.48 -3.66
CA ASP A 11 12.04 27.46 -5.06
C ASP A 11 10.99 28.15 -5.96
N GLU A 12 11.31 29.34 -6.47
CA GLU A 12 10.39 30.15 -7.29
C GLU A 12 9.92 29.42 -8.56
N LYS A 13 10.81 28.67 -9.22
CA LYS A 13 10.47 27.96 -10.45
C LYS A 13 9.49 26.82 -10.16
N PHE A 14 9.72 26.11 -9.07
CA PHE A 14 8.79 25.10 -8.56
C PHE A 14 7.43 25.71 -8.21
N LEU A 15 7.41 26.85 -7.50
CA LEU A 15 6.17 27.51 -7.11
C LEU A 15 5.35 28.02 -8.31
N GLU A 16 6.01 28.53 -9.36
CA GLU A 16 5.34 28.96 -10.60
C GLU A 16 4.74 27.77 -11.39
N GLU A 17 5.50 26.70 -11.58
CA GLU A 17 4.99 25.49 -12.25
C GLU A 17 3.82 24.87 -11.45
N TYR A 18 3.96 24.84 -10.12
CA TYR A 18 2.91 24.39 -9.20
C TYR A 18 1.64 25.24 -9.28
N ALA A 19 1.75 26.57 -9.27
CA ALA A 19 0.61 27.48 -9.35
C ALA A 19 -0.16 27.32 -10.66
N LYS A 20 0.57 27.16 -11.78
CA LYS A 20 -0.03 26.96 -13.11
C LYS A 20 -0.81 25.64 -13.20
N TRP A 21 -0.23 24.54 -12.69
CA TRP A 21 -0.86 23.23 -12.77
C TRP A 21 -2.06 23.11 -11.82
N SER A 22 -1.94 23.68 -10.62
CA SER A 22 -2.96 23.59 -9.58
C SER A 22 -4.27 24.32 -9.92
N LEU A 23 -4.22 25.45 -10.63
CA LEU A 23 -5.41 26.21 -11.05
C LEU A 23 -6.32 25.44 -12.01
N GLU A 24 -5.74 24.74 -12.99
CA GLU A 24 -6.52 23.91 -13.92
C GLU A 24 -7.09 22.68 -13.21
N LEU A 25 -6.29 22.10 -12.32
CA LEU A 25 -6.60 20.87 -11.60
C LEU A 25 -7.71 21.04 -10.53
N PHE A 26 -7.69 22.16 -9.79
CA PHE A 26 -8.69 22.45 -8.75
C PHE A 26 -10.07 22.86 -9.30
N SER A 27 -10.20 23.03 -10.62
CA SER A 27 -11.49 23.30 -11.26
C SER A 27 -12.38 22.06 -11.44
N GLN A 28 -11.86 20.85 -11.18
CA GLN A 28 -12.58 19.59 -11.42
C GLN A 28 -12.70 18.76 -10.12
N PRO A 29 -13.82 18.78 -9.39
CA PRO A 29 -13.93 18.05 -8.12
C PRO A 29 -13.80 16.51 -8.24
N ASP A 30 -13.98 15.95 -9.44
CA ASP A 30 -13.94 14.50 -9.68
C ASP A 30 -12.74 14.01 -10.53
N TYR A 31 -11.80 14.87 -10.97
CA TYR A 31 -10.74 14.40 -11.90
C TYR A 31 -9.89 13.25 -11.32
N LEU A 32 -9.75 13.20 -10.00
CA LEU A 32 -8.96 12.17 -9.31
C LEU A 32 -9.63 10.80 -9.29
N TYR A 33 -10.95 10.74 -9.49
CA TYR A 33 -11.71 9.50 -9.50
C TYR A 33 -12.05 9.01 -10.91
N GLY A 34 -11.81 9.86 -11.92
CA GLY A 34 -12.20 9.60 -13.30
C GLY A 34 -13.72 9.53 -13.47
N LYS A 35 -14.17 8.99 -14.61
CA LYS A 35 -15.60 8.75 -14.82
C LYS A 35 -16.09 7.63 -13.89
N PRO A 36 -17.24 7.78 -13.24
CA PRO A 36 -17.83 6.70 -12.46
C PRO A 36 -17.98 5.44 -13.32
N ARG A 37 -17.66 4.28 -12.74
CA ARG A 37 -17.89 2.99 -13.36
C ARG A 37 -19.40 2.72 -13.37
N ASP A 38 -19.82 2.08 -14.44
CA ASP A 38 -21.19 1.58 -14.62
C ASP A 38 -21.49 0.43 -13.62
N ASN A 39 -22.58 -0.29 -13.89
CA ASN A 39 -23.02 -1.42 -13.07
C ASN A 39 -21.90 -2.44 -12.83
N PHE A 40 -21.89 -3.00 -11.62
CA PHE A 40 -20.95 -4.04 -11.25
C PHE A 40 -21.10 -5.25 -12.20
N PRO A 41 -20.04 -5.66 -12.91
CA PRO A 41 -20.17 -6.57 -14.05
C PRO A 41 -20.31 -8.05 -13.65
N CYS A 42 -20.05 -8.38 -12.39
CA CYS A 42 -20.03 -9.77 -11.93
C CYS A 42 -21.37 -10.17 -11.31
N GLU A 43 -21.75 -11.44 -11.51
CA GLU A 43 -22.94 -12.02 -10.87
C GLU A 43 -22.76 -12.10 -9.35
N ILE A 44 -23.76 -11.66 -8.60
CA ILE A 44 -23.77 -11.70 -7.15
C ILE A 44 -24.59 -12.92 -6.70
N THR A 45 -23.93 -14.05 -6.53
CA THR A 45 -24.54 -15.26 -5.96
C THR A 45 -24.50 -15.22 -4.44
N LYS A 46 -25.65 -15.31 -3.78
CA LYS A 46 -25.72 -15.46 -2.32
C LYS A 46 -25.89 -16.93 -1.98
N ASP A 47 -24.91 -17.49 -1.29
CA ASP A 47 -25.03 -18.78 -0.61
C ASP A 47 -24.87 -18.55 0.90
N THR A 48 -25.65 -19.31 1.68
CA THR A 48 -25.66 -19.27 3.14
C THR A 48 -24.63 -20.20 3.77
N ASN A 49 -24.09 -21.17 3.01
CA ASN A 49 -23.10 -22.11 3.52
C ASN A 49 -21.72 -21.46 3.63
N VAL A 50 -21.21 -21.33 4.86
CA VAL A 50 -19.86 -20.79 5.11
C VAL A 50 -18.83 -21.86 4.77
N PRO A 51 -17.86 -21.61 3.87
CA PRO A 51 -16.88 -22.60 3.48
C PRO A 51 -15.89 -22.88 4.62
N THR A 52 -15.36 -24.10 4.66
CA THR A 52 -14.33 -24.53 5.63
C THR A 52 -12.92 -24.52 5.04
N SER A 53 -12.79 -24.38 3.73
CA SER A 53 -11.52 -24.37 3.00
C SER A 53 -11.43 -23.16 2.07
N VAL A 54 -10.21 -22.63 1.91
CA VAL A 54 -9.92 -21.51 1.02
C VAL A 54 -10.23 -21.84 -0.44
N HIS A 55 -10.18 -23.11 -0.84
CA HIS A 55 -10.49 -23.55 -2.21
C HIS A 55 -11.97 -23.43 -2.58
N ALA A 56 -12.86 -23.32 -1.58
CA ALA A 56 -14.29 -23.09 -1.78
C ALA A 56 -14.70 -21.65 -1.40
N LEU A 57 -13.73 -20.78 -1.08
CA LEU A 57 -13.98 -19.43 -0.62
C LEU A 57 -14.52 -18.56 -1.75
N ARG A 58 -15.62 -17.86 -1.50
CA ARG A 58 -16.19 -16.90 -2.45
C ARG A 58 -16.08 -15.48 -1.92
N PRO A 59 -16.19 -14.46 -2.80
CA PRO A 59 -16.19 -13.06 -2.39
C PRO A 59 -17.23 -12.72 -1.31
N SER A 60 -18.43 -13.33 -1.32
CA SER A 60 -19.50 -13.10 -0.34
C SER A 60 -19.21 -13.65 1.06
N ASP A 61 -18.30 -14.62 1.16
CA ASP A 61 -17.96 -15.27 2.42
C ASP A 61 -16.97 -14.43 3.23
N ILE A 62 -16.19 -13.58 2.56
CA ILE A 62 -15.21 -12.69 3.19
C ILE A 62 -15.95 -11.65 4.02
N LYS A 63 -15.69 -11.65 5.33
CA LYS A 63 -16.27 -10.68 6.28
C LYS A 63 -15.32 -9.56 6.60
N CYS A 64 -14.01 -9.79 6.45
CA CYS A 64 -13.01 -8.83 6.85
C CYS A 64 -11.83 -8.73 5.89
N VAL A 65 -11.35 -7.51 5.74
CA VAL A 65 -10.13 -7.17 5.01
C VAL A 65 -9.11 -6.57 5.96
N GLY A 66 -7.84 -6.90 5.77
CA GLY A 66 -6.72 -6.27 6.45
C GLY A 66 -5.51 -6.19 5.53
N ALA A 67 -4.51 -5.41 5.90
CA ALA A 67 -3.28 -5.34 5.13
C ALA A 67 -2.05 -5.04 5.98
N ILE A 68 -0.95 -5.67 5.59
CA ILE A 68 0.42 -5.48 6.09
C ILE A 68 1.25 -4.95 4.92
N GLY A 69 2.09 -3.94 5.16
CA GLY A 69 2.91 -3.38 4.11
C GLY A 69 3.49 -2.01 4.38
N ASP A 70 3.81 -1.31 3.30
CA ASP A 70 4.48 -0.01 3.32
C ASP A 70 3.60 1.16 2.86
N SER A 71 4.21 2.21 2.30
CA SER A 71 3.54 3.41 1.81
C SER A 71 2.52 3.15 0.71
N LEU A 72 2.72 2.14 -0.14
CA LEU A 72 1.77 1.80 -1.20
C LEU A 72 0.47 1.25 -0.61
N THR A 73 0.58 0.37 0.38
CA THR A 73 -0.57 -0.19 1.11
C THR A 73 -1.26 0.86 1.99
N ALA A 74 -0.51 1.83 2.52
CA ALA A 74 -1.06 2.99 3.23
C ALA A 74 -1.76 4.01 2.31
N GLY A 75 -1.67 3.88 0.99
CA GLY A 75 -2.26 4.84 0.05
C GLY A 75 -1.55 6.20 0.06
N LEU A 76 -0.23 6.20 0.30
CA LEU A 76 0.57 7.43 0.32
C LEU A 76 0.45 8.17 -1.01
N GLY A 77 0.01 9.41 -0.94
CA GLY A 77 -0.14 10.27 -2.11
C GLY A 77 -1.15 9.78 -3.16
N ALA A 78 -2.04 8.82 -2.83
CA ALA A 78 -3.03 8.32 -3.80
C ALA A 78 -3.98 9.41 -4.31
N HIS A 79 -4.10 10.51 -3.57
CA HIS A 79 -4.85 11.71 -3.94
C HIS A 79 -3.95 12.95 -3.97
N ALA A 80 -2.63 12.76 -4.15
CA ALA A 80 -1.69 13.87 -4.16
C ALA A 80 -1.75 14.62 -5.48
N THR A 81 -1.98 15.91 -5.34
CA THR A 81 -2.12 16.88 -6.42
C THR A 81 -1.08 17.99 -6.26
N THR A 82 -0.43 17.96 -5.11
CA THR A 82 0.57 18.87 -4.61
C THR A 82 1.65 18.04 -3.93
N PRO A 83 2.89 18.53 -3.87
CA PRO A 83 3.94 17.83 -3.15
C PRO A 83 3.68 17.68 -1.65
N VAL A 84 2.91 18.60 -1.05
CA VAL A 84 2.41 18.45 0.32
C VAL A 84 1.48 17.25 0.44
N GLY A 85 0.68 16.95 -0.58
CA GLY A 85 -0.17 15.76 -0.63
C GLY A 85 0.63 14.44 -0.57
N LEU A 86 1.93 14.45 -0.87
CA LEU A 86 2.78 13.25 -0.84
C LEU A 86 3.13 12.78 0.58
N VAL A 87 2.81 13.54 1.62
CA VAL A 87 2.92 13.08 3.03
C VAL A 87 1.59 12.61 3.61
N VAL A 88 0.53 12.63 2.79
CA VAL A 88 -0.81 12.22 3.16
C VAL A 88 -1.02 10.77 2.74
N GLU A 89 -1.22 9.91 3.72
CA GLU A 89 -1.62 8.52 3.55
C GLU A 89 -3.13 8.49 3.34
N ASN A 90 -3.59 8.45 2.09
CA ASN A 90 -5.01 8.35 1.76
C ASN A 90 -5.46 6.88 1.91
N ARG A 91 -5.42 6.38 3.15
CA ARG A 91 -5.66 4.97 3.47
C ARG A 91 -7.02 4.48 2.96
N GLY A 92 -8.05 5.32 3.04
CA GLY A 92 -9.38 5.03 2.48
C GLY A 92 -9.40 4.81 0.97
N LEU A 93 -8.40 5.31 0.24
CA LEU A 93 -8.22 5.11 -1.20
C LEU A 93 -7.23 3.99 -1.55
N SER A 94 -6.66 3.32 -0.54
CA SER A 94 -5.78 2.17 -0.77
C SER A 94 -6.48 1.10 -1.59
N TRP A 95 -5.85 0.64 -2.66
CA TRP A 95 -6.43 -0.37 -3.55
C TRP A 95 -6.69 -1.70 -2.83
N SER A 96 -5.89 -2.04 -1.81
CA SER A 96 -5.95 -3.34 -1.14
C SER A 96 -6.87 -3.37 0.07
N VAL A 97 -7.03 -2.24 0.79
CA VAL A 97 -7.74 -2.19 2.08
C VAL A 97 -8.48 -0.86 2.32
N GLY A 98 -8.59 0.00 1.32
CA GLY A 98 -9.36 1.26 1.39
C GLY A 98 -10.84 1.07 1.07
N GLY A 99 -11.72 1.68 1.86
CA GLY A 99 -13.18 1.61 1.70
C GLY A 99 -13.89 2.95 1.47
N ASP A 100 -13.16 4.01 1.13
CA ASP A 100 -13.77 5.29 0.78
C ASP A 100 -14.57 5.17 -0.53
N HIS A 101 -15.65 5.94 -0.59
CA HIS A 101 -16.62 5.94 -1.70
C HIS A 101 -17.19 4.54 -1.98
N THR A 102 -17.68 4.32 -3.20
CA THR A 102 -18.22 3.03 -3.68
C THR A 102 -17.37 2.50 -4.84
N TYR A 103 -17.61 1.25 -5.25
CA TYR A 103 -17.00 0.64 -6.44
C TYR A 103 -17.07 1.55 -7.69
N SER A 104 -18.19 2.26 -7.86
CA SER A 104 -18.40 3.15 -9.00
C SER A 104 -17.34 4.25 -9.04
N LYS A 105 -16.95 4.82 -7.89
CA LYS A 105 -15.93 5.89 -7.83
C LYS A 105 -14.52 5.35 -7.62
N VAL A 106 -14.30 4.55 -6.59
CA VAL A 106 -12.97 4.04 -6.22
C VAL A 106 -12.94 2.53 -6.39
N LEU A 107 -12.01 2.06 -7.22
CA LEU A 107 -11.75 0.62 -7.35
C LEU A 107 -10.76 0.20 -6.27
N SER A 108 -11.25 -0.58 -5.33
CA SER A 108 -10.45 -1.22 -4.30
C SER A 108 -11.02 -2.60 -4.01
N ILE A 109 -10.21 -3.50 -3.46
CA ILE A 109 -10.65 -4.82 -2.99
C ILE A 109 -11.88 -4.68 -2.07
N PRO A 110 -11.88 -3.81 -1.03
CA PRO A 110 -13.06 -3.66 -0.18
C PRO A 110 -14.29 -3.16 -0.93
N ASN A 111 -14.14 -2.26 -1.90
CA ASN A 111 -15.28 -1.72 -2.66
C ASN A 111 -15.90 -2.77 -3.59
N VAL A 112 -15.08 -3.66 -4.15
CA VAL A 112 -15.52 -4.84 -4.90
C VAL A 112 -16.19 -5.84 -3.97
N LEU A 113 -15.56 -6.21 -2.85
CA LEU A 113 -16.11 -7.17 -1.90
C LEU A 113 -17.43 -6.72 -1.28
N ARG A 114 -17.62 -5.41 -1.06
CA ARG A 114 -18.90 -4.85 -0.60
C ARG A 114 -20.06 -5.02 -1.57
N GLN A 115 -19.80 -5.31 -2.86
CA GLN A 115 -20.86 -5.70 -3.80
C GLN A 115 -21.43 -7.09 -3.46
N TYR A 116 -20.59 -7.97 -2.91
CA TYR A 116 -20.97 -9.33 -2.51
C TYR A 116 -21.41 -9.42 -1.04
N ASN A 117 -20.77 -8.64 -0.17
CA ASN A 117 -21.04 -8.58 1.26
C ASN A 117 -21.04 -7.11 1.77
N PRO A 118 -22.20 -6.45 1.85
CA PRO A 118 -22.30 -5.07 2.32
C PRO A 118 -21.80 -4.84 3.76
N ASP A 119 -21.78 -5.89 4.58
CA ASP A 119 -21.37 -5.85 6.00
C ASP A 119 -19.85 -5.99 6.21
N LEU A 120 -19.05 -6.01 5.14
CA LEU A 120 -17.59 -6.11 5.19
C LEU A 120 -16.99 -5.13 6.22
N LYS A 121 -16.02 -5.59 7.00
CA LYS A 121 -15.31 -4.80 8.04
C LYS A 121 -13.81 -4.77 7.81
N GLY A 122 -13.11 -3.97 8.61
CA GLY A 122 -11.64 -3.92 8.65
C GLY A 122 -11.00 -2.98 7.62
N PHE A 123 -11.74 -2.49 6.62
CA PHE A 123 -11.20 -1.51 5.68
C PHE A 123 -10.88 -0.18 6.36
N SER A 124 -9.85 0.48 5.87
CA SER A 124 -9.50 1.85 6.24
C SER A 124 -10.38 2.88 5.52
N THR A 125 -10.54 4.05 6.13
CA THR A 125 -11.27 5.19 5.56
C THR A 125 -10.47 6.48 5.77
N LYS A 126 -10.79 7.51 4.99
CA LYS A 126 -10.17 8.84 5.07
C LYS A 126 -8.65 8.77 4.92
N PHE A 127 -7.96 9.80 5.39
CA PHE A 127 -6.52 9.92 5.34
C PHE A 127 -5.89 9.99 6.73
N SER A 128 -4.60 9.68 6.79
CA SER A 128 -3.69 10.01 7.88
C SER A 128 -2.53 10.84 7.35
N VAL A 129 -1.84 11.56 8.25
CA VAL A 129 -0.59 12.25 7.95
C VAL A 129 0.52 11.49 8.65
N ILE A 130 1.59 11.15 7.91
CA ILE A 130 2.69 10.28 8.38
C ILE A 130 3.20 10.69 9.77
N PHE A 131 3.41 11.99 9.98
CA PHE A 131 4.06 12.51 11.20
C PHE A 131 3.12 12.86 12.35
N LEU A 132 1.80 12.82 12.12
CA LEU A 132 0.83 13.16 13.15
C LEU A 132 0.19 11.90 13.72
N ASN A 133 -0.48 11.14 12.85
CA ASN A 133 -1.38 10.09 13.27
C ASN A 133 -0.97 8.74 12.67
N GLY A 134 -0.36 8.74 11.48
CA GLY A 134 0.13 7.55 10.76
C GLY A 134 -0.69 6.29 11.02
N GLN A 135 -0.04 5.28 11.61
CA GLN A 135 -0.64 3.98 11.96
C GLN A 135 -1.63 4.03 13.13
N ASN A 136 -1.63 5.07 13.96
CA ASN A 136 -2.50 5.26 15.14
C ASN A 136 -3.81 6.02 14.85
N ALA A 137 -4.06 6.40 13.59
CA ALA A 137 -5.31 7.06 13.25
C ALA A 137 -6.50 6.10 13.41
N THR A 138 -7.59 6.60 14.00
CA THR A 138 -8.81 5.82 14.29
C THR A 138 -9.51 5.27 13.05
N ASN A 139 -9.23 5.83 11.87
CA ASN A 139 -9.86 5.42 10.61
C ASN A 139 -9.06 4.34 9.86
N ASN A 140 -7.99 3.81 10.46
CA ASN A 140 -7.11 2.84 9.80
C ASN A 140 -7.70 1.44 9.69
N GLY A 141 -8.69 1.09 10.51
CA GLY A 141 -9.17 -0.28 10.62
C GLY A 141 -8.00 -1.26 10.75
N LEU A 142 -8.00 -2.29 9.89
CA LEU A 142 -6.96 -3.32 9.82
C LEU A 142 -5.88 -3.03 8.76
N ASN A 143 -5.78 -1.79 8.28
CA ASN A 143 -4.62 -1.32 7.53
C ASN A 143 -3.50 -0.97 8.52
N VAL A 144 -2.61 -1.93 8.78
CA VAL A 144 -1.46 -1.73 9.66
C VAL A 144 -0.21 -1.31 8.89
N ALA A 145 -0.30 -1.08 7.59
CA ALA A 145 0.83 -0.64 6.79
C ALA A 145 1.38 0.70 7.28
N LYS A 146 2.69 0.89 7.10
CA LYS A 146 3.40 2.08 7.55
C LYS A 146 4.41 2.53 6.49
N SER A 147 4.30 3.79 6.10
CA SER A 147 5.20 4.38 5.10
C SER A 147 6.67 4.27 5.52
N GLY A 148 7.51 3.79 4.59
CA GLY A 148 8.94 3.59 4.80
C GLY A 148 9.34 2.25 5.43
N ASP A 149 8.39 1.45 5.90
CA ASP A 149 8.69 0.11 6.42
C ASP A 149 9.18 -0.81 5.29
N ARG A 150 9.92 -1.84 5.71
CA ARG A 150 10.60 -2.86 4.89
C ARG A 150 10.22 -4.25 5.37
N SER A 151 10.62 -5.28 4.63
CA SER A 151 10.32 -6.68 4.97
C SER A 151 10.65 -7.03 6.43
N ASN A 152 11.76 -6.52 6.97
CA ASN A 152 12.18 -6.74 8.36
C ASN A 152 11.22 -6.21 9.44
N HIS A 153 10.26 -5.35 9.09
CA HIS A 153 9.24 -4.80 10.01
C HIS A 153 7.89 -5.54 9.91
N MET A 154 7.70 -6.36 8.88
CA MET A 154 6.44 -7.05 8.64
C MET A 154 6.06 -8.05 9.75
N PRO A 155 7.02 -8.75 10.41
CA PRO A 155 6.68 -9.62 11.54
C PRO A 155 5.97 -8.88 12.66
N ASP A 156 6.40 -7.65 12.98
CA ASP A 156 5.78 -6.80 14.00
C ASP A 156 4.41 -6.29 13.54
N GLN A 157 4.27 -5.89 12.27
CA GLN A 157 2.97 -5.52 11.71
C GLN A 157 1.95 -6.67 11.77
N ALA A 158 2.38 -7.93 11.57
CA ALA A 158 1.50 -9.09 11.73
C ALA A 158 0.97 -9.22 13.16
N GLU A 159 1.81 -8.99 14.17
CA GLU A 159 1.37 -9.01 15.58
C GLU A 159 0.36 -7.90 15.88
N ILE A 160 0.64 -6.68 15.39
CA ILE A 160 -0.28 -5.54 15.52
C ILE A 160 -1.61 -5.85 14.85
N LEU A 161 -1.60 -6.41 13.64
CA LEU A 161 -2.82 -6.80 12.93
C LEU A 161 -3.64 -7.80 13.74
N MET A 162 -2.99 -8.84 14.27
CA MET A 162 -3.68 -9.88 15.05
C MET A 162 -4.25 -9.34 16.36
N SER A 163 -3.52 -8.45 17.05
CA SER A 163 -4.03 -7.74 18.23
C SER A 163 -5.26 -6.91 17.86
N ARG A 164 -5.20 -6.08 16.81
CA ARG A 164 -6.35 -5.26 16.37
C ARG A 164 -7.57 -6.09 16.02
N ILE A 165 -7.41 -7.22 15.32
CA ILE A 165 -8.54 -8.10 15.00
C ILE A 165 -9.24 -8.58 16.29
N LYS A 166 -8.47 -8.95 17.32
CA LYS A 166 -9.00 -9.45 18.59
C LYS A 166 -9.60 -8.33 19.44
N ASP A 167 -8.89 -7.22 19.57
CA ASP A 167 -9.18 -6.18 20.55
C ASP A 167 -10.28 -5.23 20.08
N GLU A 168 -10.27 -4.86 18.79
CA GLU A 168 -11.27 -3.96 18.22
C GLU A 168 -12.57 -4.68 17.82
N LYS A 169 -12.58 -6.03 17.90
CA LYS A 169 -13.72 -6.89 17.55
C LYS A 169 -14.33 -6.54 16.19
N LEU A 170 -13.49 -6.11 15.25
CA LEU A 170 -13.91 -5.78 13.88
C LEU A 170 -14.40 -7.03 13.13
N CYS A 171 -13.94 -8.21 13.56
CA CYS A 171 -14.20 -9.50 12.94
C CYS A 171 -14.26 -10.59 14.01
N ASP A 172 -15.08 -11.63 13.82
CA ASP A 172 -14.96 -12.83 14.63
C ASP A 172 -13.64 -13.53 14.32
N TRP A 173 -12.77 -13.64 15.33
CA TRP A 173 -11.46 -14.28 15.20
C TRP A 173 -11.57 -15.71 14.63
N ASN A 174 -12.51 -16.52 15.12
CA ASN A 174 -12.61 -17.95 14.79
C ASN A 174 -13.47 -18.23 13.56
N ASN A 175 -14.53 -17.45 13.35
CA ASN A 175 -15.60 -17.81 12.43
C ASN A 175 -15.57 -17.01 11.12
N ASP A 176 -15.07 -15.77 11.15
CA ASP A 176 -15.13 -14.93 9.96
C ASP A 176 -13.99 -15.20 9.00
N TRP A 177 -14.30 -15.31 7.70
CA TRP A 177 -13.27 -15.33 6.67
C TRP A 177 -12.62 -13.95 6.51
N LYS A 178 -11.29 -13.96 6.52
CA LYS A 178 -10.43 -12.78 6.43
C LYS A 178 -9.61 -12.85 5.17
N ILE A 179 -9.44 -11.73 4.49
CA ILE A 179 -8.39 -11.56 3.49
C ILE A 179 -7.35 -10.59 4.05
N ILE A 180 -6.09 -11.00 4.07
CA ILE A 180 -4.97 -10.16 4.49
C ILE A 180 -4.09 -9.94 3.27
N THR A 181 -4.01 -8.70 2.80
CA THR A 181 -3.06 -8.35 1.74
C THR A 181 -1.69 -8.08 2.34
N PHE A 182 -0.67 -8.76 1.83
CA PHE A 182 0.72 -8.55 2.21
C PHE A 182 1.45 -7.94 1.02
N PHE A 183 1.96 -6.71 1.17
CA PHE A 183 2.66 -6.04 0.08
C PHE A 183 3.78 -5.13 0.59
N VAL A 184 5.02 -5.55 0.34
CA VAL A 184 6.26 -4.87 0.75
C VAL A 184 7.41 -5.31 -0.16
N GLY A 185 8.46 -4.50 -0.23
CA GLY A 185 9.75 -4.89 -0.82
C GLY A 185 10.39 -3.80 -1.68
N GLY A 186 9.62 -2.79 -2.08
CA GLY A 186 10.16 -1.64 -2.80
C GLY A 186 11.22 -0.91 -1.97
N ASN A 187 10.93 -0.68 -0.68
CA ASN A 187 11.89 -0.06 0.24
C ASN A 187 13.10 -0.94 0.54
N ASP A 188 12.98 -2.27 0.47
CA ASP A 188 14.12 -3.20 0.62
C ASP A 188 15.09 -3.04 -0.57
N LEU A 189 14.58 -3.06 -1.80
CA LEU A 189 15.36 -2.81 -3.01
C LEU A 189 15.98 -1.40 -3.03
N CYS A 190 15.24 -0.40 -2.56
CA CYS A 190 15.74 0.98 -2.50
C CYS A 190 16.70 1.24 -1.33
N SER A 191 16.73 0.39 -0.30
CA SER A 191 17.66 0.54 0.84
C SER A 191 19.11 0.34 0.42
N PHE A 192 19.36 -0.53 -0.55
CA PHE A 192 20.68 -0.67 -1.17
C PHE A 192 21.20 0.65 -1.77
N CYS A 193 20.30 1.56 -2.14
CA CYS A 193 20.72 2.87 -2.63
C CYS A 193 21.44 3.69 -1.55
N GLU A 194 21.08 3.50 -0.28
CA GLU A 194 21.60 4.24 0.88
C GLU A 194 22.77 3.53 1.57
N ASP A 195 22.66 2.22 1.82
CA ASP A 195 23.74 1.39 2.37
C ASP A 195 24.27 0.44 1.29
N LYS A 196 25.46 0.76 0.76
CA LYS A 196 26.15 -0.04 -0.27
C LYS A 196 26.63 -1.39 0.24
N ASN A 197 26.42 -1.71 1.51
CA ASN A 197 26.66 -3.04 2.01
C ASN A 197 25.58 -4.01 1.52
N VAL A 198 25.82 -4.54 0.31
CA VAL A 198 24.97 -5.52 -0.39
C VAL A 198 24.56 -6.68 0.53
N SER A 199 25.45 -7.12 1.44
CA SER A 199 25.16 -8.24 2.37
C SER A 199 24.02 -7.99 3.37
N LYS A 200 23.52 -6.75 3.48
CA LYS A 200 22.40 -6.37 4.33
C LYS A 200 21.07 -6.18 3.59
N HIS A 201 21.09 -6.28 2.26
CA HIS A 201 19.93 -6.00 1.41
C HIS A 201 19.70 -7.10 0.38
N THR A 202 20.02 -8.35 0.74
CA THR A 202 19.95 -9.47 -0.21
C THR A 202 18.53 -10.00 -0.40
N PRO A 203 18.22 -10.62 -1.55
CA PRO A 203 16.94 -11.30 -1.75
C PRO A 203 16.65 -12.38 -0.70
N GLU A 204 17.68 -13.09 -0.22
CA GLU A 204 17.51 -14.13 0.80
C GLU A 204 17.01 -13.56 2.13
N GLN A 205 17.52 -12.38 2.52
CA GLN A 205 17.05 -11.69 3.73
C GLN A 205 15.60 -11.26 3.58
N TYR A 206 15.24 -10.66 2.44
CA TYR A 206 13.85 -10.33 2.12
C TYR A 206 12.94 -11.56 2.26
N VAL A 207 13.31 -12.67 1.60
CA VAL A 207 12.57 -13.93 1.66
C VAL A 207 12.47 -14.46 3.08
N SER A 208 13.53 -14.37 3.89
CA SER A 208 13.46 -14.80 5.29
C SER A 208 12.43 -14.00 6.10
N TYR A 209 12.38 -12.68 5.94
CA TYR A 209 11.42 -11.85 6.67
C TYR A 209 9.98 -12.05 6.19
N VAL A 210 9.79 -12.26 4.89
CA VAL A 210 8.47 -12.64 4.35
C VAL A 210 8.02 -13.98 4.94
N ARG A 211 8.90 -15.00 4.96
CA ARG A 211 8.59 -16.29 5.59
C ARG A 211 8.29 -16.15 7.06
N ASP A 212 9.11 -15.44 7.83
CA ASP A 212 8.89 -15.22 9.27
C ASP A 212 7.53 -14.58 9.53
N THR A 213 7.09 -13.66 8.68
CA THR A 213 5.78 -13.03 8.82
C THR A 213 4.64 -13.98 8.48
N LEU A 214 4.76 -14.76 7.41
CA LEU A 214 3.78 -15.78 7.04
C LEU A 214 3.68 -16.86 8.10
N ASP A 215 4.81 -17.30 8.66
CA ASP A 215 4.89 -18.24 9.77
C ASP A 215 4.25 -17.66 11.02
N LYS A 216 4.42 -16.37 11.33
CA LYS A 216 3.70 -15.73 12.43
C LYS A 216 2.19 -15.78 12.24
N LEU A 217 1.70 -15.41 11.05
CA LEU A 217 0.26 -15.48 10.73
C LEU A 217 -0.27 -16.92 10.84
N TYR A 218 0.49 -17.88 10.32
CA TYR A 218 0.14 -19.31 10.35
C TYR A 218 0.18 -19.89 11.77
N ASN A 219 1.27 -19.69 12.52
CA ASN A 219 1.49 -20.24 13.86
C ASN A 219 0.56 -19.62 14.90
N ALA A 220 0.24 -18.33 14.78
CA ALA A 220 -0.81 -17.72 15.58
C ALA A 220 -2.21 -18.30 15.29
N THR A 221 -2.30 -19.19 14.30
CA THR A 221 -3.50 -19.93 13.90
C THR A 221 -4.64 -18.98 13.61
N ILE A 222 -4.39 -17.92 12.83
CA ILE A 222 -5.47 -17.03 12.41
C ILE A 222 -6.41 -17.81 11.47
N PRO A 223 -7.54 -18.31 11.97
CA PRO A 223 -8.31 -19.28 11.24
C PRO A 223 -9.08 -18.57 10.11
N ARG A 224 -9.41 -19.34 9.06
CA ARG A 224 -10.21 -18.83 7.93
C ARG A 224 -9.61 -17.58 7.30
N THR A 225 -8.33 -17.66 6.95
CA THR A 225 -7.60 -16.52 6.38
C THR A 225 -7.04 -16.87 5.02
N LEU A 226 -7.33 -16.02 4.03
CA LEU A 226 -6.64 -15.97 2.75
C LEU A 226 -5.57 -14.88 2.83
N VAL A 227 -4.30 -15.26 2.72
CA VAL A 227 -3.20 -14.30 2.57
C VAL A 227 -2.98 -14.03 1.09
N ASN A 228 -3.19 -12.78 0.68
CA ASN A 228 -2.94 -12.30 -0.67
C ASN A 228 -1.53 -11.67 -0.70
N LEU A 229 -0.52 -12.49 -1.01
CA LEU A 229 0.88 -12.06 -1.12
C LEU A 229 1.14 -11.42 -2.49
N ILE A 230 1.50 -10.13 -2.48
CA ILE A 230 1.71 -9.34 -3.70
C ILE A 230 3.19 -9.27 -4.02
N LEU A 231 3.50 -9.55 -5.29
CA LEU A 231 4.86 -9.43 -5.82
C LEU A 231 5.31 -7.97 -5.86
N VAL A 232 6.60 -7.78 -5.65
CA VAL A 232 7.21 -6.45 -5.56
C VAL A 232 7.17 -5.75 -6.91
N LEU A 233 6.90 -4.46 -6.94
CA LEU A 233 6.99 -3.69 -8.19
C LEU A 233 8.43 -3.60 -8.66
N ASP A 234 8.62 -3.61 -9.98
CA ASP A 234 9.93 -3.39 -10.57
C ASP A 234 10.37 -1.93 -10.33
N VAL A 235 11.25 -1.73 -9.36
CA VAL A 235 11.75 -0.39 -8.98
C VAL A 235 12.52 0.29 -10.12
N ARG A 236 13.06 -0.46 -11.09
CA ARG A 236 13.79 0.10 -12.24
C ARG A 236 12.89 0.98 -13.11
N SER A 237 11.58 0.73 -13.09
CA SER A 237 10.59 1.55 -13.81
C SER A 237 10.61 3.03 -13.38
N VAL A 238 11.07 3.33 -12.16
CA VAL A 238 11.21 4.71 -11.64
C VAL A 238 12.08 5.57 -12.54
N GLN A 239 13.10 4.99 -13.19
CA GLN A 239 13.97 5.72 -14.13
C GLN A 239 13.16 6.40 -15.25
N SER A 240 12.13 5.73 -15.77
CA SER A 240 11.27 6.27 -16.83
C SER A 240 10.39 7.43 -16.35
N LEU A 241 10.09 7.47 -15.04
CA LEU A 241 9.24 8.47 -14.40
C LEU A 241 10.00 9.76 -14.04
N ASN A 242 11.33 9.80 -14.19
CA ASN A 242 12.11 11.03 -13.98
C ASN A 242 11.80 12.14 -14.97
N SER A 243 11.17 11.81 -16.10
CA SER A 243 10.73 12.79 -17.10
C SER A 243 9.63 13.75 -16.58
N GLY A 244 9.08 13.53 -15.38
CA GLY A 244 8.05 14.35 -14.75
C GLY A 244 8.49 15.71 -14.18
N GLY A 245 9.70 16.18 -14.52
CA GLY A 245 10.23 17.48 -14.07
C GLY A 245 10.90 17.45 -12.69
N PHE A 246 11.28 18.63 -12.20
CA PHE A 246 12.14 18.81 -11.03
C PHE A 246 11.62 18.11 -9.76
N VAL A 247 10.30 18.06 -9.59
CA VAL A 247 9.64 17.41 -8.44
C VAL A 247 9.88 15.92 -8.44
N CYS A 248 9.61 15.25 -9.57
CA CYS A 248 9.82 13.82 -9.73
C CYS A 248 11.30 13.46 -9.62
N GLU A 249 12.19 14.19 -10.32
CA GLU A 249 13.63 13.97 -10.22
C GLU A 249 14.11 14.04 -8.77
N THR A 250 13.68 15.05 -8.02
CA THR A 250 14.18 15.23 -6.66
C THR A 250 13.56 14.24 -5.66
N LEU A 251 12.28 13.88 -5.84
CA LEU A 251 11.65 12.82 -5.05
C LEU A 251 12.35 11.48 -5.27
N HIS A 252 12.48 11.05 -6.52
CA HIS A 252 13.07 9.76 -6.85
C HIS A 252 14.54 9.67 -6.43
N LYS A 253 15.29 10.78 -6.55
CA LYS A 253 16.66 10.87 -6.04
C LYS A 253 16.76 10.70 -4.52
N ARG A 254 15.70 11.02 -3.76
CA ARG A 254 15.69 10.84 -2.30
C ARG A 254 15.09 9.53 -1.84
N THR A 255 14.15 8.95 -2.58
CA THR A 255 13.47 7.72 -2.17
C THR A 255 14.14 6.47 -2.71
N CYS A 256 14.68 6.51 -3.93
CA CYS A 256 15.29 5.35 -4.58
C CYS A 256 16.36 5.78 -5.61
N PRO A 257 17.46 6.44 -5.19
CA PRO A 257 18.40 7.04 -6.13
C PRO A 257 19.05 6.03 -7.09
N CYS A 258 19.32 4.81 -6.62
CA CYS A 258 19.96 3.78 -7.43
C CYS A 258 19.02 3.15 -8.48
N ALA A 259 17.70 3.27 -8.33
CA ALA A 259 16.76 2.87 -9.39
C ALA A 259 16.43 4.05 -10.32
N ALA A 260 16.39 5.27 -9.78
CA ALA A 260 16.10 6.47 -10.55
C ALA A 260 17.29 6.92 -11.42
N PHE A 261 18.50 6.91 -10.85
CA PHE A 261 19.73 7.38 -11.48
C PHE A 261 20.88 6.38 -11.23
N PRO A 262 20.75 5.12 -11.73
CA PRO A 262 21.74 4.09 -11.48
C PRO A 262 23.11 4.42 -12.07
N THR A 263 24.16 4.14 -11.31
CA THR A 263 25.47 3.82 -11.87
C THR A 263 25.43 2.46 -12.59
N PRO A 264 26.38 2.15 -13.49
CA PRO A 264 26.41 0.84 -14.16
C PRO A 264 26.42 -0.36 -13.19
N GLU A 265 27.08 -0.22 -12.04
CA GLU A 265 27.12 -1.29 -11.04
C GLU A 265 25.78 -1.44 -10.30
N GLU A 266 25.12 -0.34 -9.95
CA GLU A 266 23.79 -0.39 -9.32
C GLU A 266 22.74 -0.97 -10.27
N ALA A 267 22.78 -0.60 -11.55
CA ALA A 267 21.91 -1.19 -12.56
C ALA A 267 22.09 -2.72 -12.63
N ARG A 268 23.34 -3.19 -12.67
CA ARG A 268 23.68 -4.62 -12.70
C ARG A 268 23.16 -5.36 -11.47
N ILE A 269 23.27 -4.75 -10.28
CA ILE A 269 22.76 -5.35 -9.03
C ILE A 269 21.24 -5.40 -9.04
N LEU A 270 20.56 -4.32 -9.45
CA LEU A 270 19.09 -4.31 -9.52
C LEU A 270 18.55 -5.28 -10.57
N ASP A 271 19.24 -5.46 -11.69
CA ASP A 271 18.90 -6.46 -12.71
C ASP A 271 18.98 -7.90 -12.18
N ASP A 272 19.89 -8.16 -11.23
CA ASP A 272 20.02 -9.44 -10.55
C ASP A 272 18.97 -9.59 -9.42
N TYR A 273 18.71 -8.54 -8.65
CA TYR A 273 17.91 -8.61 -7.43
C TYR A 273 16.40 -8.57 -7.68
N VAL A 274 15.92 -7.70 -8.57
CA VAL A 274 14.48 -7.53 -8.82
C VAL A 274 13.79 -8.86 -9.18
N PRO A 275 14.33 -9.70 -10.07
CA PRO A 275 13.71 -10.99 -10.38
C PRO A 275 13.64 -11.98 -9.20
N GLN A 276 14.52 -11.85 -8.21
CA GLN A 276 14.57 -12.75 -7.05
C GLN A 276 13.55 -12.38 -5.96
N TYR A 277 12.91 -11.21 -6.09
CA TYR A 277 11.79 -10.77 -5.24
C TYR A 277 10.42 -11.24 -5.78
N HIS A 278 10.38 -11.89 -6.95
CA HIS A 278 9.17 -12.42 -7.61
C HIS A 278 9.06 -13.92 -7.44
#